data_AF-A0A2T5JXB3-F1
#
_entry.id   AF-A0A2T5JXB3-F1
#
_cell.length_a   1.000
_cell.length_b   1.000
_cell.length_c   1.000
_cell.angle_alpha   90.00
_cell.angle_beta   90.00
_cell.angle_gamma   90.00
#
_symmetry.space_group_name_H-M   'P 1'
#
loop_
_entity.id
_entity.type
_entity.pdbx_description
1 polymer ?
#
loop_
_entity_poly.entity_id
_entity_poly.type
_entity_poly.pdbx_seq_one_letter_code
_entity_poly.pdbx_strand_id
1 'polypeptide(L)' 'MRHLHAIKSSIQDRNARLVALSVALVVGLCLNAINQGIPLLLGEPMTFGRWVSAIITPIVPFFVSCHGQGMRRNG' A
#
# COMPACT_ATOMS: atom_id res chain seq x y z
N MET A 1 -21.31 -15.11 -8.02
CA MET A 1 -20.08 -15.43 -8.81
C MET A 1 -19.56 -14.30 -9.72
N ARG A 2 -20.33 -13.23 -10.02
CA ARG A 2 -19.88 -12.11 -10.88
C ARG A 2 -18.88 -11.16 -10.17
N HIS A 3 -19.04 -10.91 -8.88
CA HIS A 3 -18.15 -10.03 -8.09
C HIS A 3 -16.70 -10.56 -7.95
N LEU A 4 -16.53 -11.87 -7.78
CA LEU A 4 -15.20 -12.49 -7.65
C LEU A 4 -14.36 -12.40 -8.94
N HIS A 5 -15.00 -12.60 -10.09
CA HIS A 5 -14.33 -12.46 -11.39
C HIS A 5 -13.89 -11.01 -11.67
N ALA A 6 -14.68 -10.03 -11.24
CA ALA A 6 -14.34 -8.64 -11.42
C ALA A 6 -13.20 -8.17 -10.49
N ILE A 7 -13.16 -8.65 -9.24
CA ILE A 7 -12.02 -8.41 -8.33
C ILE A 7 -10.74 -9.02 -8.92
N LYS A 8 -10.82 -10.27 -9.43
CA LYS A 8 -9.67 -10.95 -10.05
C LYS A 8 -9.20 -10.25 -11.33
N SER A 9 -10.13 -9.76 -12.15
CA SER A 9 -9.84 -9.00 -13.37
C SER A 9 -9.21 -7.63 -13.07
N SER A 10 -9.66 -6.93 -12.03
CA SER A 10 -9.08 -5.66 -11.59
C SER A 10 -7.67 -5.82 -11.02
N ILE A 11 -7.38 -6.93 -10.34
CA ILE A 11 -6.02 -7.25 -9.87
C ILE A 11 -5.08 -7.57 -11.03
N GLN A 12 -5.61 -8.03 -12.17
CA GLN A 12 -4.82 -8.35 -13.37
C GLN A 12 -4.62 -7.15 -14.31
N ASP A 13 -5.35 -6.05 -14.11
CA ASP A 13 -5.21 -4.86 -14.94
C ASP A 13 -3.90 -4.12 -14.62
N ARG A 14 -3.04 -4.04 -15.64
CA ARG A 14 -1.69 -3.49 -15.51
C ARG A 14 -1.71 -2.00 -15.15
N ASN A 15 -2.68 -1.24 -15.67
CA ASN A 15 -2.80 0.18 -15.34
C ASN A 15 -3.27 0.38 -13.91
N ALA A 16 -4.23 -0.41 -13.45
CA ALA A 16 -4.72 -0.34 -12.08
C ALA A 16 -3.62 -0.69 -11.06
N ARG A 17 -2.81 -1.70 -11.38
CA ARG A 17 -1.63 -2.08 -10.58
C ARG A 17 -0.57 -0.99 -10.53
N LEU A 18 -0.28 -0.31 -11.64
CA LEU A 18 0.69 0.78 -11.66
C LEU A 18 0.22 1.96 -10.81
N VAL A 19 -1.05 2.34 -10.91
CA VAL A 19 -1.65 3.38 -10.06
C VAL A 19 -1.61 2.96 -8.59
N ALA A 20 -1.97 1.71 -8.27
CA ALA A 20 -1.92 1.20 -6.91
C ALA A 20 -0.48 1.20 -6.35
N LEU A 21 0.52 0.88 -7.18
CA LEU A 21 1.92 0.94 -6.82
C LEU A 21 2.38 2.38 -6.55
N SER A 22 2.02 3.33 -7.42
CA SER A 22 2.34 4.76 -7.21
C SER A 22 1.70 5.30 -5.92
N VAL A 23 0.44 4.95 -5.65
CA VAL A 23 -0.24 5.32 -4.40
C VAL A 23 0.45 4.70 -3.20
N ALA A 24 0.78 3.40 -3.27
CA ALA A 24 1.47 2.69 -2.20
C ALA A 24 2.85 3.30 -1.89
N LEU A 25 3.58 3.71 -2.92
CA LEU A 25 4.88 4.37 -2.77
C LEU A 25 4.73 5.73 -2.10
N VAL A 26 3.86 6.60 -2.61
CA VAL A 26 3.71 7.97 -2.07
C VAL A 26 3.15 7.92 -0.64
N VAL A 27 2.02 7.25 -0.44
CA VAL A 27 1.36 7.18 0.87
C VAL A 27 2.21 6.39 1.86
N GLY A 28 2.76 5.25 1.42
CA GLY A 28 3.62 4.43 2.26
C GLY A 28 4.88 5.17 2.70
N LEU A 29 5.52 5.94 1.82
CA LEU A 29 6.68 6.75 2.17
C LEU A 29 6.33 7.86 3.17
N CYS A 30 5.22 8.58 2.96
CA CYS A 30 4.75 9.60 3.90
C CYS A 30 4.49 9.00 5.29
N LEU A 31 3.77 7.88 5.36
CA LEU A 31 3.48 7.21 6.62
C LEU A 31 4.76 6.70 7.30
N ASN A 32 5.71 6.17 6.53
CA ASN A 32 6.96 5.68 7.09
C ASN A 32 7.85 6.84 7.58
N ALA A 33 7.86 7.98 6.88
CA ALA A 33 8.54 9.19 7.32
C ALA A 33 7.95 9.74 8.63
N ILE A 34 6.62 9.73 8.78
CA ILE A 34 5.96 10.17 10.03
C ILE A 34 6.26 9.17 11.17
N ASN A 35 6.14 7.87 10.91
CA ASN A 35 6.20 6.84 11.96
C ASN A 35 7.64 6.49 12.39
N GLN A 36 8.58 6.55 11.46
CA GLN A 36 9.98 6.14 11.70
C GLN A 36 10.98 7.27 11.53
N GLY A 37 10.60 8.40 10.91
CA GLY A 37 11.51 9.51 10.67
C GLY A 37 12.06 10.14 11.95
N ILE A 38 11.23 10.39 12.97
CA ILE A 38 11.69 10.93 14.26
C ILE A 38 12.71 9.97 14.93
N PRO A 39 12.41 8.67 15.12
CA PRO A 39 13.39 7.70 15.63
C PRO A 39 14.67 7.63 14.79
N LEU A 40 14.56 7.68 13.46
CA LEU A 40 15.70 7.63 12.55
C LEU A 40 16.59 8.88 12.71
N LEU A 41 15.99 10.06 12.86
CA LEU A 41 16.70 11.33 13.09
C LEU A 41 17.36 11.40 14.47
N LEU A 42 16.74 10.80 15.48
CA LEU A 42 17.25 10.74 16.85
C LEU A 42 18.28 9.62 17.06
N GLY A 43 18.55 8.79 16.05
CA GLY A 43 19.47 7.66 16.16
C GLY A 43 18.95 6.51 17.03
N GLU A 44 17.63 6.43 17.22
CA GLU A 44 16.99 5.36 17.99
C GLU A 44 17.20 4.00 17.31
N PRO A 45 17.41 2.91 18.09
CA PRO A 45 17.60 1.58 17.54
C PRO A 45 16.37 1.15 16.74
N MET A 46 16.60 0.85 15.46
CA MET A 46 15.58 0.26 14.60
C MET A 46 15.42 -1.22 14.92
N THR A 47 14.54 -1.49 15.88
CA THR A 47 14.19 -2.86 16.28
C THR A 47 13.53 -3.61 15.13
N PHE A 48 13.57 -4.94 15.18
CA PHE A 48 12.94 -5.81 14.18
C PHE A 48 11.46 -5.45 13.95
N GLY A 49 10.72 -5.13 15.02
CA GLY A 49 9.31 -4.70 14.91
C GLY A 49 9.13 -3.40 14.10
N ARG A 50 10.05 -2.44 14.21
CA ARG A 50 10.01 -1.20 13.40
C ARG A 50 10.28 -1.52 11.94
N TRP A 51 11.28 -2.35 11.63
CA TRP A 51 11.53 -2.79 10.26
C TRP A 51 10.33 -3.50 9.63
N VAL A 52 9.68 -4.40 10.36
CA VAL A 52 8.45 -5.06 9.91
C VAL A 52 7.34 -4.03 9.67
N SER A 53 7.15 -3.08 10.58
CA SER A 53 6.18 -1.99 10.42
C SER A 53 6.48 -1.13 9.18
N ALA A 54 7.74 -0.83 8.89
CA ALA A 54 8.15 -0.07 7.71
C ALA A 54 7.79 -0.78 6.41
N ILE A 55 7.94 -2.10 6.36
CA ILE A 55 7.62 -2.92 5.18
C ILE A 55 6.11 -3.08 5.01
N ILE A 56 5.36 -3.26 6.09
CA ILE A 56 3.90 -3.44 6.03
C ILE A 56 3.18 -2.12 5.67
N THR A 57 3.72 -0.99 6.11
CA THR A 57 3.13 0.33 5.89
C THR A 57 2.76 0.64 4.42
N PRO A 58 3.62 0.40 3.40
CA PRO A 58 3.26 0.56 1.99
C PRO A 58 2.37 -0.58 1.43
N ILE A 59 2.36 -1.77 2.05
CA ILE A 59 1.56 -2.91 1.59
C ILE A 59 0.05 -2.65 1.75
N VAL A 60 -0.35 -2.01 2.85
CA VAL A 60 -1.75 -1.67 3.12
C VAL A 60 -2.35 -0.73 2.05
N PRO A 61 -1.78 0.46 1.76
CA PRO A 61 -2.30 1.35 0.74
C PRO A 61 -2.26 0.75 -0.67
N PHE A 62 -1.36 -0.19 -0.96
CA PHE A 62 -1.42 -0.97 -2.21
C PHE A 62 -2.72 -1.78 -2.31
N PHE A 63 -3.03 -2.58 -1.30
CA PHE A 63 -4.24 -3.41 -1.29
C PHE A 63 -5.52 -2.57 -1.28
N VAL A 64 -5.54 -1.49 -0.50
CA VAL A 64 -6.69 -0.56 -0.45
C VAL A 64 -6.89 0.12 -1.81
N SER A 65 -5.82 0.55 -2.48
CA SER A 65 -5.91 1.15 -3.82
C SER A 65 -6.40 0.15 -4.86
N CYS A 66 -5.89 -1.09 -4.84
CA CYS A 66 -6.38 -2.18 -5.70
C CYS A 66 -7.87 -2.47 -5.45
N HIS A 67 -8.30 -2.54 -4.19
CA HIS A 67 -9.70 -2.78 -3.82
C HIS A 67 -10.62 -1.66 -4.29
N GLY A 68 -10.26 -0.39 -4.04
CA GLY A 68 -11.04 0.77 -4.46
C GLY A 68 -11.18 0.88 -5.97
N GLN A 69 -10.12 0.56 -6.72
CA GLN A 69 -10.18 0.51 -8.19
C GLN A 69 -11.08 -0.64 -8.70
N GLY A 70 -11.05 -1.80 -8.03
CA GLY A 70 -11.94 -2.92 -8.34
C GLY A 70 -13.41 -2.64 -8.06
N MET A 71 -13.73 -1.84 -7.04
CA MET A 71 -15.10 -1.38 -6.77
C MET A 71 -15.58 -0.36 -7.81
N ARG A 72 -14.75 0.64 -8.14
CA ARG A 72 -15.09 1.70 -9.13
C ARG A 72 -15.38 1.17 -10.53
N ARG A 73 -14.84 0.01 -10.88
CA ARG A 73 -15.04 -0.63 -12.19
C ARG A 73 -16.32 -1.49 -12.26
N ASN A 74 -16.98 -1.73 -11.12
CA ASN A 74 -18.19 -2.55 -11.00
C ASN A 74 -19.45 -1.75 -10.63
N GLY A 75 -19.31 -0.46 -10.32
CA GLY A 75 -20.43 0.48 -10.16
C GLY A 75 -20.68 1.23 -11.45
#